data_AF-A0A2R6A5Z6-F1
#
_entry.id   AF-A0A2R6A5Z6-F1
#
_cell.length_a   1.000
_cell.length_b   1.000
_cell.length_c   1.000
_cell.angle_alpha   90.00
_cell.angle_beta   90.00
_cell.angle_gamma   90.00
#
_symmetry.space_group_name_H-M   'P 1'
#
loop_
_entity.id
_entity.type
_entity.pdbx_description
1 polymer ?
#
loop_
_entity_poly.entity_id
_entity_poly.type
_entity_poly.pdbx_seq_one_letter_code
_entity_poly.pdbx_strand_id
1 'polypeptide(L)'
;MGESTPPSKLFLREATGLVRELSWFSFFTYSMNILSIQFLLYYVASLVPLIGGSLFVGFSLYALFMLLVSLLYYNFTVAMPRSGGDYVFVSRALNPGVGFVSNFMQGILLLLFVGINGTIFITIGLDALLGYLGVAFKNSALLSVISFMSEPIPAFVIGFVYLIIMLALGIFLPPRYVFGLQKVGWFTVMAATIAMIAM
;
A
#
# COMPACT_ATOMS: atom_id res chain seq x y z
N MET A 1 -59.18 -6.34 -30.30
CA MET A 1 -57.76 -6.59 -30.60
C MET A 1 -56.95 -5.74 -29.64
N GLY A 2 -56.46 -6.33 -28.55
CA GLY A 2 -55.67 -5.62 -27.54
C GLY A 2 -54.19 -5.66 -27.91
N GLU A 3 -53.59 -4.50 -28.16
CA GLU A 3 -52.15 -4.39 -28.35
C GLU A 3 -51.44 -4.60 -27.01
N SER A 4 -50.73 -5.72 -26.88
CA SER A 4 -49.77 -5.94 -25.80
C SER A 4 -48.52 -5.11 -26.08
N THR A 5 -48.37 -3.96 -25.43
CA THR A 5 -47.10 -3.24 -25.39
C THR A 5 -46.07 -4.13 -24.70
N PRO A 6 -44.93 -4.47 -25.36
CA PRO A 6 -43.90 -5.26 -24.71
C PRO A 6 -43.34 -4.43 -23.54
N PRO A 7 -43.10 -5.05 -22.36
CA PRO A 7 -42.52 -4.31 -21.25
C PRO A 7 -41.15 -3.80 -21.69
N SER A 8 -40.99 -2.48 -21.72
CA SER A 8 -39.68 -1.86 -21.89
C SER A 8 -38.79 -2.42 -20.79
N LYS A 9 -37.81 -3.26 -21.16
CA LYS A 9 -36.70 -3.61 -20.28
C LYS A 9 -35.94 -2.31 -20.01
N LEU A 10 -36.41 -1.59 -19.00
CA LEU A 10 -35.86 -0.33 -18.53
C LEU A 10 -34.52 -0.65 -17.88
N PHE A 11 -33.48 -0.71 -18.72
CA PHE A 11 -32.04 -0.76 -18.40
C PHE A 11 -31.70 -1.25 -16.99
N LEU A 12 -31.96 -2.52 -16.71
CA LEU A 12 -31.22 -3.24 -15.69
C LEU A 12 -29.82 -3.43 -16.30
N ARG A 13 -28.91 -2.47 -16.04
CA ARG A 13 -27.51 -2.60 -16.44
C ARG A 13 -27.05 -3.94 -15.86
N GLU A 14 -26.79 -4.91 -16.72
CA GLU A 14 -26.13 -6.13 -16.31
C GLU A 14 -24.88 -5.71 -15.54
N ALA A 15 -24.79 -6.12 -14.28
CA ALA A 15 -23.58 -5.94 -13.51
C ALA A 15 -22.51 -6.70 -14.30
N THR A 16 -21.72 -5.94 -15.06
CA THR A 16 -20.62 -6.40 -15.89
C THR A 16 -19.92 -7.53 -15.15
N GLY A 17 -19.88 -8.71 -15.79
CA GLY A 17 -19.42 -9.99 -15.24
C GLY A 17 -17.95 -10.01 -14.84
N LEU A 18 -17.58 -9.12 -13.93
CA LEU A 18 -16.29 -9.09 -13.30
C LEU A 18 -16.28 -10.25 -12.31
N VAL A 19 -15.82 -11.40 -12.80
CA VAL A 19 -15.53 -12.55 -11.97
C VAL A 19 -14.57 -12.08 -10.90
N ARG A 20 -14.81 -12.49 -9.64
CA ARG A 20 -13.94 -12.16 -8.51
C ARG A 20 -12.50 -12.59 -8.83
N GLU A 21 -11.66 -11.65 -9.24
CA GLU A 21 -10.26 -11.93 -9.58
C GLU A 21 -9.37 -12.10 -8.35
N LEU A 22 -9.78 -11.53 -7.20
CA LEU A 22 -9.03 -11.62 -5.94
C LEU A 22 -9.64 -12.59 -4.94
N SER A 23 -8.84 -13.58 -4.56
CA SER A 23 -9.06 -14.38 -3.35
C SER A 23 -8.94 -13.52 -2.09
N TRP A 24 -9.65 -13.91 -1.02
CA TRP A 24 -9.57 -13.22 0.28
C TRP A 24 -8.12 -13.10 0.79
N PHE A 25 -7.29 -14.13 0.56
CA PHE A 25 -5.90 -14.13 1.01
C PHE A 25 -5.03 -13.13 0.24
N SER A 26 -5.32 -12.94 -1.06
CA SER A 26 -4.62 -11.93 -1.87
C SER A 26 -5.02 -10.52 -1.44
N PHE A 27 -6.28 -10.33 -1.02
CA PHE A 27 -6.72 -9.07 -0.43
C PHE A 27 -6.09 -8.84 0.96
N PHE A 28 -6.02 -9.87 1.81
CA PHE A 28 -5.38 -9.78 3.13
C PHE A 28 -3.91 -9.35 3.01
N THR A 29 -3.14 -10.02 2.17
CA THR A 29 -1.72 -9.70 1.94
C THR A 29 -1.53 -8.31 1.35
N TYR A 30 -2.41 -7.87 0.44
CA TYR A 30 -2.42 -6.50 -0.07
C TYR A 30 -2.67 -5.47 1.04
N SER A 31 -3.71 -5.66 1.86
CA SER A 31 -4.02 -4.76 2.97
C SER A 31 -2.89 -4.69 4.00
N MET A 32 -2.22 -5.81 4.28
CA MET A 32 -1.06 -5.86 5.18
C MET A 32 0.16 -5.11 4.60
N ASN A 33 0.35 -5.14 3.28
CA ASN A 33 1.40 -4.36 2.61
C ASN A 33 1.08 -2.86 2.63
N ILE A 34 -0.17 -2.44 2.41
CA ILE A 34 -0.56 -1.02 2.53
C ILE A 34 -0.33 -0.52 3.95
N LEU A 35 -0.77 -1.30 4.96
CA LEU A 35 -0.55 -0.98 6.36
C LEU A 35 0.94 -0.92 6.73
N SER A 36 1.83 -1.45 5.86
CA SER A 36 3.27 -1.36 6.04
C SER A 36 3.72 -1.93 7.37
N ILE A 37 3.16 -3.07 7.80
CA ILE A 37 3.57 -3.78 9.03
C ILE A 37 5.07 -4.02 9.06
N GLN A 38 5.69 -4.18 7.90
CA GLN A 38 7.11 -4.35 7.71
C GLN A 38 7.91 -3.12 8.17
N PHE A 39 7.46 -1.91 7.80
CA PHE A 39 8.06 -0.66 8.24
C PHE A 39 7.86 -0.46 9.75
N LEU A 40 6.68 -0.82 10.28
CA LEU A 40 6.42 -0.75 11.71
C LEU A 40 7.46 -1.56 12.50
N LEU A 41 7.73 -2.80 12.10
CA LEU A 41 8.69 -3.67 12.79
C LEU A 41 10.13 -3.12 12.70
N TYR A 42 10.54 -2.60 11.54
CA TYR A 42 11.84 -1.93 11.39
C TYR A 42 11.95 -0.69 12.29
N TYR A 43 10.93 0.16 12.31
CA TYR A 43 10.91 1.39 13.10
C TYR A 43 10.92 1.08 14.60
N VAL A 44 10.20 0.03 15.01
CA VAL A 44 10.19 -0.46 16.38
C VAL A 44 11.55 -1.00 16.79
N ALA A 45 12.23 -1.78 15.94
CA ALA A 45 13.55 -2.32 16.25
C ALA A 45 14.65 -1.25 16.29
N SER A 46 14.55 -0.21 15.45
CA SER A 46 15.62 0.78 15.26
C SER A 46 15.47 2.06 16.10
N LEU A 47 14.26 2.62 16.23
CA LEU A 47 14.05 3.97 16.75
C LEU A 47 13.43 4.02 18.16
N VAL A 48 12.71 2.98 18.57
CA VAL A 48 12.15 2.89 19.94
C VAL A 48 13.23 2.93 21.03
N PRO A 49 14.40 2.28 20.87
CA PRO A 49 15.48 2.40 21.85
C PRO A 49 15.99 3.85 22.01
N LEU A 50 15.82 4.68 20.97
CA LEU A 50 16.37 6.03 20.91
C LEU A 50 15.43 7.10 21.49
N ILE A 51 14.12 6.93 21.32
CA ILE A 51 13.11 7.94 21.69
C ILE A 51 12.71 7.84 23.16
N GLY A 52 12.86 6.66 23.77
CA GLY A 52 12.39 6.41 25.14
C GLY A 52 10.86 6.37 25.22
N GLY A 53 10.32 5.35 25.86
CA GLY A 53 8.87 5.17 26.02
C GLY A 53 8.45 3.71 26.01
N SER A 54 7.26 3.43 26.56
CA SER A 54 6.70 2.07 26.52
C SER A 54 6.11 1.79 25.15
N LEU A 55 6.80 0.97 24.37
CA LEU A 55 6.32 0.43 23.10
C LEU A 55 4.92 -0.18 23.23
N PHE A 56 4.70 -0.92 24.33
CA PHE A 56 3.44 -1.59 24.59
C PHE A 56 2.27 -0.61 24.68
N VAL A 57 2.46 0.54 25.34
CA VAL A 57 1.42 1.56 25.50
C VAL A 57 1.12 2.22 24.15
N GLY A 58 2.16 2.63 23.41
CA GLY A 58 1.99 3.27 22.09
C GLY A 58 1.32 2.34 21.08
N PHE A 59 1.76 1.09 21.00
CA PHE A 59 1.17 0.09 20.13
C PHE A 59 -0.28 -0.22 20.51
N SER A 60 -0.57 -0.39 21.80
CA SER A 60 -1.95 -0.68 22.26
C SER A 60 -2.90 0.47 21.94
N LEU A 61 -2.46 1.71 22.12
CA LEU A 61 -3.27 2.89 21.80
C LEU A 61 -3.52 3.00 20.29
N TYR A 62 -2.48 2.80 19.47
CA TYR A 62 -2.61 2.78 18.01
C TYR A 62 -3.56 1.67 17.53
N ALA A 63 -3.40 0.45 18.05
CA ALA A 63 -4.26 -0.68 17.72
C ALA A 63 -5.73 -0.42 18.10
N LEU A 64 -5.98 0.22 19.25
CA LEU A 64 -7.32 0.59 19.67
C LEU A 64 -7.98 1.57 18.70
N PHE A 65 -7.30 2.65 18.32
CA PHE A 65 -7.84 3.62 17.37
C PHE A 65 -8.06 3.02 15.98
N MET A 66 -7.13 2.19 15.50
CA MET A 66 -7.27 1.50 14.21
C MET A 66 -8.41 0.49 14.21
N LEU A 67 -8.68 -0.17 15.34
CA LEU A 67 -9.82 -1.06 15.49
C LEU A 67 -11.14 -0.29 15.38
N LEU A 68 -11.26 0.87 16.04
CA LEU A 68 -12.44 1.72 15.95
C LEU A 68 -12.72 2.18 14.50
N VAL A 69 -11.68 2.62 13.79
CA VAL A 69 -11.79 2.99 12.37
C VAL A 69 -12.19 1.78 11.52
N SER A 70 -11.59 0.62 11.76
CA SER A 70 -11.92 -0.62 11.02
C SER A 70 -13.38 -1.05 11.22
N LEU A 71 -13.91 -0.94 12.44
CA LEU A 71 -15.32 -1.19 12.73
C LEU A 71 -16.25 -0.21 12.01
N LEU A 72 -15.87 1.06 11.92
CA LEU A 72 -16.64 2.05 11.17
C LEU A 72 -16.70 1.68 9.68
N TYR A 73 -15.57 1.35 9.06
CA TYR A 73 -15.51 0.92 7.66
C TYR A 73 -16.24 -0.39 7.41
N TYR A 74 -16.22 -1.32 8.37
CA TYR A 74 -17.02 -2.54 8.31
C TYR A 74 -18.52 -2.23 8.25
N ASN A 75 -19.02 -1.36 9.14
CA ASN A 75 -20.43 -0.95 9.13
C ASN A 75 -20.83 -0.28 7.82
N PHE A 76 -19.98 0.60 7.27
CA PHE A 76 -20.24 1.21 5.96
C PHE A 76 -20.27 0.20 4.82
N THR A 77 -19.37 -0.79 4.84
CA THR A 77 -19.32 -1.84 3.80
C THR A 77 -20.54 -2.75 3.84
N VAL A 78 -21.03 -3.10 5.04
CA VAL A 78 -22.24 -3.92 5.22
C VAL A 78 -23.49 -3.13 4.84
N ALA A 79 -23.60 -1.86 5.25
CA ALA A 79 -24.74 -1.02 4.93
C ALA A 79 -24.80 -0.63 3.45
N MET A 80 -23.64 -0.49 2.79
CA MET A 80 -23.53 -0.03 1.40
C MET A 80 -22.53 -0.90 0.62
N PRO A 81 -22.90 -2.12 0.19
CA PRO A 81 -22.03 -3.04 -0.54
C PRO A 81 -21.88 -2.63 -2.00
N ARG A 82 -21.31 -1.45 -2.24
CA ARG A 82 -21.09 -0.87 -3.58
C ARG A 82 -19.60 -0.63 -3.80
N SER A 83 -19.14 -0.87 -5.01
CA SER A 83 -17.80 -0.46 -5.45
C SER A 83 -17.74 1.07 -5.52
N GLY A 84 -16.72 1.67 -4.90
CA GLY A 84 -16.52 3.13 -4.94
C GLY A 84 -15.81 3.74 -3.72
N GLY A 85 -15.48 2.94 -2.70
CA GLY A 85 -14.60 3.34 -1.59
C GLY A 85 -15.10 4.55 -0.79
N ASP A 86 -14.17 5.30 -0.22
CA ASP A 86 -14.42 6.36 0.77
C ASP A 86 -15.36 7.46 0.24
N TYR A 87 -15.26 7.79 -1.05
CA TYR A 87 -16.15 8.77 -1.66
C TYR A 87 -17.63 8.37 -1.53
N VAL A 88 -17.97 7.10 -1.78
CA VAL A 88 -19.36 6.62 -1.71
C VAL A 88 -19.86 6.61 -0.26
N PHE A 89 -19.00 6.28 0.71
CA PHE A 89 -19.37 6.29 2.12
C PHE A 89 -19.62 7.70 2.62
N VAL A 90 -18.69 8.63 2.38
CA VAL A 90 -18.78 10.02 2.87
C VAL A 90 -19.86 10.82 2.16
N SER A 91 -20.00 10.68 0.83
CA SER A 91 -20.99 11.42 0.05
C SER A 91 -22.43 11.10 0.46
N ARG A 92 -22.70 9.87 0.91
CA ARG A 92 -24.03 9.42 1.33
C ARG A 92 -24.31 9.60 2.81
N ALA A 93 -23.29 9.51 3.65
CA ALA A 93 -23.45 9.71 5.09
C ALA A 93 -23.56 11.19 5.47
N LEU A 94 -22.84 12.07 4.75
CA LEU A 94 -22.75 13.49 5.09
C LEU A 94 -23.31 14.38 3.97
N ASN A 95 -22.53 14.58 2.90
CA ASN A 95 -22.90 15.43 1.78
C ASN A 95 -21.99 15.10 0.57
N PRO A 96 -22.51 15.09 -0.68
CA PRO A 96 -21.70 14.88 -1.88
C PRO A 96 -20.49 15.81 -2.01
N GLY A 97 -20.62 17.09 -1.64
CA GLY A 97 -19.52 18.06 -1.71
C GLY A 97 -18.38 17.76 -0.74
N VAL A 98 -18.71 17.33 0.48
CA VAL A 98 -17.70 16.91 1.48
C VAL A 98 -17.02 15.62 1.04
N GLY A 99 -17.77 14.68 0.49
CA GLY A 99 -17.22 13.46 -0.11
C GLY A 99 -16.22 13.78 -1.21
N PHE A 100 -16.55 14.71 -2.11
CA PHE A 100 -15.67 15.11 -3.19
C PHE A 100 -14.37 15.73 -2.67
N VAL A 101 -14.46 16.71 -1.77
CA VAL A 101 -13.27 17.38 -1.22
C VAL A 101 -12.37 16.39 -0.49
N SER A 102 -12.93 15.53 0.35
CA SER A 102 -12.17 14.50 1.08
C SER A 102 -11.45 13.55 0.12
N ASN A 103 -12.14 13.03 -0.89
CA ASN A 103 -11.54 12.10 -1.85
C ASN A 103 -10.50 12.78 -2.76
N PHE A 104 -10.75 14.03 -3.16
CA PHE A 104 -9.80 14.81 -3.93
C PHE A 104 -8.51 15.10 -3.14
N MET A 105 -8.64 15.49 -1.87
CA MET A 105 -7.49 15.64 -0.97
C MET A 105 -6.74 14.32 -0.78
N GLN A 106 -7.46 13.21 -0.63
CA GLN A 106 -6.85 11.88 -0.55
C GLN A 106 -6.06 11.53 -1.82
N GLY A 107 -6.56 11.90 -3.01
CA GLY A 107 -5.86 11.74 -4.28
C GLY A 107 -4.54 12.52 -4.32
N ILE A 108 -4.55 13.79 -3.89
CA ILE A 108 -3.33 14.61 -3.79
C ILE A 108 -2.33 13.98 -2.81
N LEU A 109 -2.80 13.52 -1.64
CA LEU A 109 -1.94 12.84 -0.68
C LEU A 109 -1.31 11.58 -1.28
N LEU A 110 -2.08 10.77 -2.00
CA LEU A 110 -1.55 9.57 -2.66
C LEU A 110 -0.45 9.91 -3.68
N LEU A 111 -0.59 11.00 -4.44
CA LEU A 111 0.46 11.46 -5.36
C LEU A 111 1.76 11.83 -4.62
N LEU A 112 1.65 12.47 -3.45
CA LEU A 112 2.82 12.74 -2.60
C LEU A 112 3.46 11.44 -2.10
N PHE A 113 2.64 10.47 -1.69
CA PHE A 113 3.13 9.16 -1.25
C PHE A 113 3.84 8.40 -2.36
N VAL A 114 3.39 8.51 -3.62
CA VAL A 114 4.12 7.92 -4.77
C VAL A 114 5.55 8.48 -4.83
N GLY A 115 5.72 9.80 -4.69
CA GLY A 115 7.05 10.42 -4.66
C GLY A 115 7.90 9.93 -3.48
N ILE A 116 7.31 9.89 -2.28
CA ILE A 116 8.00 9.42 -1.07
C ILE A 116 8.46 7.96 -1.21
N ASN A 117 7.64 7.09 -1.80
CA ASN A 117 7.99 5.68 -2.01
C ASN A 117 9.21 5.50 -2.93
N GLY A 118 9.39 6.38 -3.93
CA GLY A 118 10.59 6.38 -4.77
C GLY A 118 11.86 6.64 -3.96
N THR A 119 11.82 7.61 -3.04
CA THR A 119 12.96 7.90 -2.16
C THR A 119 13.21 6.80 -1.14
N ILE A 120 12.15 6.27 -0.51
CA ILE A 120 12.25 5.19 0.48
C ILE A 120 12.85 3.92 -0.15
N PHE A 121 12.49 3.62 -1.40
CA PHE A 121 13.06 2.48 -2.11
C PHE A 121 14.59 2.56 -2.22
N ILE A 122 15.13 3.76 -2.46
CA ILE A 122 16.58 3.97 -2.53
C ILE A 122 17.20 3.87 -1.14
N THR A 123 16.72 4.67 -0.20
CA THR A 123 17.39 4.86 1.10
C THR A 123 17.25 3.65 2.03
N ILE A 124 16.07 3.03 2.08
CA ILE A 124 15.79 1.90 2.98
C ILE A 124 15.90 0.56 2.23
N GLY A 125 15.67 0.54 0.93
CA GLY A 125 15.79 -0.68 0.12
C GLY A 125 17.20 -0.89 -0.42
N LEU A 126 17.58 -0.07 -1.41
CA LEU A 126 18.77 -0.30 -2.22
C LEU A 126 20.08 0.01 -1.47
N ASP A 127 20.15 1.16 -0.81
CA ASP A 127 21.33 1.61 -0.05
C ASP A 127 21.61 0.67 1.12
N ALA A 128 20.58 0.25 1.86
CA ALA A 128 20.71 -0.69 2.97
C ALA A 128 21.21 -2.07 2.50
N LEU A 129 20.65 -2.59 1.40
CA LEU A 129 21.07 -3.87 0.83
C LEU A 129 22.53 -3.82 0.36
N LEU A 130 22.89 -2.81 -0.43
CA LEU A 130 24.24 -2.66 -0.95
C LEU A 130 25.24 -2.37 0.15
N GLY A 131 24.84 -1.64 1.20
CA GLY A 131 25.67 -1.38 2.38
C GLY A 131 25.99 -2.67 3.13
N TYR A 132 24.99 -3.50 3.38
CA TYR A 132 25.20 -4.80 4.02
C TYR A 132 26.11 -5.71 3.19
N LEU A 133 25.87 -5.81 1.88
CA LEU A 133 26.71 -6.62 0.98
C LEU A 133 28.13 -6.05 0.87
N GLY A 134 28.29 -4.72 0.84
CA GLY A 134 29.58 -4.05 0.79
C GLY A 134 30.44 -4.34 2.02
N VAL A 135 29.83 -4.33 3.21
CA VAL A 135 30.51 -4.71 4.47
C VAL A 135 30.80 -6.21 4.52
N ALA A 136 29.83 -7.05 4.16
CA ALA A 136 29.97 -8.51 4.19
C ALA A 136 31.08 -9.03 3.24
N PHE A 137 31.14 -8.49 2.01
CA PHE A 137 32.14 -8.86 1.01
C PHE A 137 33.41 -8.00 1.06
N LYS A 138 33.49 -7.02 1.98
CA LYS A 138 34.59 -6.04 2.08
C LYS A 138 34.92 -5.35 0.74
N ASN A 139 33.89 -5.09 -0.06
CA ASN A 139 34.05 -4.53 -1.40
C ASN A 139 33.82 -3.01 -1.38
N SER A 140 34.90 -2.23 -1.53
CA SER A 140 34.85 -0.77 -1.54
C SER A 140 34.11 -0.19 -2.74
N ALA A 141 34.00 -0.93 -3.85
CA ALA A 141 33.23 -0.49 -5.02
C ALA A 141 31.72 -0.48 -4.75
N LEU A 142 31.21 -1.38 -3.90
CA LEU A 142 29.80 -1.33 -3.49
C LEU A 142 29.52 -0.12 -2.62
N LEU A 143 30.48 0.26 -1.77
CA LEU A 143 30.34 1.43 -0.89
C LEU A 143 30.41 2.75 -1.67
N SER A 144 31.23 2.85 -2.72
CA SER A 144 31.27 4.04 -3.58
C SER A 144 30.00 4.22 -4.41
N VAL A 145 29.40 3.11 -4.85
CA VAL A 145 28.12 3.09 -5.57
C VAL A 145 26.99 3.64 -4.70
N ILE A 146 26.98 3.35 -3.39
CA ILE A 146 26.02 3.93 -2.45
C ILE A 146 26.20 5.44 -2.36
N SER A 147 27.44 5.93 -2.17
CA SER A 147 27.69 7.38 -2.07
C SER A 147 27.24 8.15 -3.31
N PHE A 148 27.36 7.56 -4.50
CA PHE A 148 26.84 8.14 -5.73
C PHE A 148 25.31 8.16 -5.76
N MET A 149 24.65 7.08 -5.32
CA MET A 149 23.18 7.00 -5.34
C MET A 149 22.51 7.87 -4.28
N SER A 150 23.21 8.19 -3.19
CA SER A 150 22.73 9.12 -2.16
C SER A 150 22.83 10.59 -2.56
N GLU A 151 23.48 10.94 -3.69
CA GLU A 151 23.49 12.32 -4.19
C GLU A 151 22.09 12.75 -4.69
N PRO A 152 21.70 14.04 -4.54
CA PRO A 152 20.34 14.48 -4.84
C PRO A 152 19.86 14.20 -6.28
N ILE A 153 20.74 14.35 -7.27
CA ILE A 153 20.40 14.18 -8.69
C ILE A 153 20.29 12.68 -9.04
N PRO A 154 21.30 11.83 -8.78
CA PRO A 154 21.18 10.38 -8.97
C PRO A 154 19.99 9.77 -8.23
N ALA A 155 19.76 10.15 -6.97
CA ALA A 155 18.62 9.67 -6.19
C ALA A 155 17.29 9.99 -6.89
N PHE A 156 17.13 11.22 -7.37
CA PHE A 156 15.93 11.62 -8.10
C PHE A 156 15.72 10.79 -9.38
N VAL A 157 16.77 10.61 -10.19
CA VAL A 157 16.68 9.86 -11.45
C VAL A 157 16.34 8.39 -11.20
N ILE A 158 17.01 7.74 -10.24
CA ILE A 158 16.78 6.33 -9.91
C ILE A 158 15.36 6.14 -9.37
N GLY A 159 14.91 7.04 -8.49
CA GLY A 159 13.56 7.00 -7.93
C GLY A 159 12.50 7.19 -9.00
N PHE A 160 12.73 8.12 -9.92
CA PHE A 160 11.82 8.35 -11.05
C PHE A 160 11.75 7.14 -12.00
N VAL A 161 12.89 6.54 -12.34
CA VAL A 161 12.94 5.31 -13.16
C VAL A 161 12.22 4.16 -12.45
N TYR A 162 12.44 3.99 -11.15
CA TYR A 162 11.73 2.98 -10.35
C TYR A 162 10.20 3.17 -10.40
N LEU A 163 9.72 4.41 -10.25
CA LEU A 163 8.29 4.71 -10.33
C LEU A 163 7.71 4.42 -11.72
N ILE A 164 8.43 4.74 -12.80
CA ILE A 164 8.01 4.40 -14.16
C ILE A 164 7.93 2.89 -14.35
N ILE A 165 8.91 2.13 -13.84
CA ILE A 165 8.90 0.67 -13.91
C ILE A 165 7.68 0.11 -13.16
N MET A 166 7.41 0.60 -11.95
CA MET A 166 6.25 0.15 -11.17
C MET A 166 4.92 0.51 -11.84
N LEU A 167 4.83 1.68 -12.46
CA LEU A 167 3.66 2.07 -13.26
C LEU A 167 3.49 1.15 -14.48
N ALA A 168 4.58 0.88 -15.21
CA ALA A 168 4.56 -0.01 -16.36
C ALA A 168 4.14 -1.42 -15.97
N LEU A 169 4.67 -1.97 -14.87
CA LEU A 169 4.25 -3.26 -14.35
C LEU A 169 2.76 -3.28 -13.99
N GLY A 170 2.24 -2.21 -13.37
CA GLY A 170 0.81 -2.10 -13.04
C GLY A 170 -0.12 -2.05 -14.25
N ILE A 171 0.33 -1.47 -15.37
CA ILE A 171 -0.47 -1.33 -16.60
C ILE A 171 -0.37 -2.59 -17.47
N PHE A 172 0.84 -3.14 -17.63
CA PHE A 172 1.09 -4.22 -18.60
C PHE A 172 0.94 -5.62 -18.02
N LEU A 173 1.08 -5.83 -16.70
CA LEU A 173 0.87 -7.15 -16.10
C LEU A 173 -0.58 -7.35 -15.65
N PRO A 174 -1.16 -8.54 -15.91
CA PRO A 174 -2.43 -8.92 -15.32
C PRO A 174 -2.39 -8.84 -13.78
N PRO A 175 -3.48 -8.38 -13.11
CA PRO A 175 -3.51 -8.17 -11.66
C PRO A 175 -3.01 -9.36 -10.84
N ARG A 176 -3.33 -10.59 -11.27
CA ARG A 176 -2.87 -11.85 -10.64
C ARG A 176 -1.36 -11.92 -10.42
N TYR A 177 -0.55 -11.39 -11.33
CA TYR A 177 0.91 -11.42 -11.22
C TYR A 177 1.42 -10.33 -10.27
N VAL A 178 0.83 -9.14 -10.31
CA VAL A 178 1.16 -8.04 -9.39
C VAL A 178 0.87 -8.45 -7.94
N PHE A 179 -0.31 -9.02 -7.68
CA PHE A 179 -0.64 -9.56 -6.35
C PHE A 179 0.21 -10.79 -6.00
N GLY A 180 0.65 -11.57 -6.99
CA GLY A 180 1.63 -12.64 -6.79
C GLY A 180 2.96 -12.12 -6.27
N LEU A 181 3.50 -11.09 -6.90
CA LEU A 181 4.76 -10.43 -6.50
C LEU A 181 4.66 -9.83 -5.10
N GLN A 182 3.55 -9.15 -4.79
CA GLN A 182 3.31 -8.61 -3.45
C GLN A 182 3.25 -9.68 -2.36
N LYS A 183 2.67 -10.86 -2.66
CA LYS A 183 2.67 -12.00 -1.73
C LYS A 183 4.07 -12.51 -1.47
N VAL A 184 4.87 -12.70 -2.53
CA VAL A 184 6.28 -13.14 -2.38
C VAL A 184 7.06 -12.12 -1.55
N GLY A 185 6.95 -10.84 -1.89
CA GLY A 185 7.56 -9.75 -1.12
C GLY A 185 7.19 -9.80 0.36
N TRP A 186 5.89 -9.95 0.67
CA TRP A 186 5.41 -10.06 2.04
C TRP A 186 6.07 -11.22 2.81
N PHE A 187 6.13 -12.43 2.22
CA PHE A 187 6.76 -13.58 2.87
C PHE A 187 8.27 -13.40 3.06
N THR A 188 8.97 -12.84 2.06
CA THR A 188 10.41 -12.60 2.16
C THR A 188 10.74 -11.64 3.30
N VAL A 189 9.94 -10.59 3.48
CA VAL A 189 10.16 -9.61 4.55
C VAL A 189 9.83 -10.22 5.91
N MET A 190 8.74 -10.97 6.05
CA MET A 190 8.42 -11.67 7.31
C MET A 190 9.54 -12.64 7.71
N ALA A 191 10.08 -13.41 6.76
CA ALA A 191 11.21 -14.29 7.01
C ALA A 191 12.46 -13.50 7.46
N ALA A 192 12.76 -12.38 6.80
CA ALA A 192 13.88 -11.51 7.17
C ALA A 192 13.73 -10.92 8.58
N THR A 193 12.52 -10.47 8.95
CA THR A 193 12.27 -9.92 10.30
C THR A 193 12.41 -11.00 11.38
N ILE A 194 11.91 -12.22 11.14
CA ILE A 194 12.08 -13.32 12.09
C ILE A 194 13.56 -13.66 12.25
N ALA A 195 14.33 -13.70 11.16
CA ALA A 195 15.77 -13.93 11.21
C ALA A 195 16.50 -12.84 12.02
N MET A 196 16.11 -11.57 11.88
CA MET A 196 16.67 -10.48 12.67
C MET A 196 16.38 -10.59 14.16
N ILE A 197 15.19 -11.06 14.55
CA ILE A 197 14.81 -11.22 15.97
C ILE A 197 15.51 -12.44 16.60
N ALA A 198 15.85 -13.45 15.79
CA ALA A 198 16.49 -14.68 16.25
C ALA A 198 18.02 -14.56 16.45
N MET A 199 18.64 -13.47 15.97
CA MET A 199 20.07 -13.15 16.14
C MET A 199 20.29 -12.26 17.37
#